data_AF-A0A9W9BXU2-F1
#
_entry.id   AF-A0A9W9BXU2-F1
#
_cell.length_a   1.000
_cell.length_b   1.000
_cell.length_c   1.000
_cell.angle_alpha   90.00
_cell.angle_beta   90.00
_cell.angle_gamma   90.00
#
_symmetry.space_group_name_H-M   'P 1'
#
loop_
_entity.id
_entity.type
_entity.pdbx_description
1 polymer ?
#
loop_
_entity_poly.entity_id
_entity_poly.type
_entity_poly.pdbx_seq_one_letter_code
_entity_poly.pdbx_strand_id
1 'polypeptide(L)'
;MDFETDDVRDAKFKKFTSVPTRTEPSTYIVEHIVELQSIMLFIKAAVQDSKHKGLQSLSEHVDISFFTKYWSLSTPQVQQQIVKRPSPFPGYNPAAARSSLNDLVFEAMGSKTNTRDFVLCEEGVNAMKAKLWSHINPFGVKQWQDIAKDASDGSIPRNRHLAALRSVLGVQNYMNTPEVVQRLQETVKNVKIEFGNFKFITGEDVRNVKGNPVNLPSLWVEFMDKQLKKFTEDGTKFVKDQVDFALPKYKAHLADLRQAEKRILDEEASKNTPTGKGAIERRVQEHNALVKKLPALKTALSQAESRLETTKKAVDVAKKAMDSASAANRSALRADHKAKLRAKIQAASVHYKALVAKGRQERDIIKLRQTDLAALIKDLEADIKQMADYRAAAVAMKVPKAE
;
A
#
# COMPACT_ATOMS: atom_id res chain seq x y z
N MET A 1 -8.95 -6.66 -2.47
CA MET A 1 -8.16 -7.64 -1.74
C MET A 1 -8.91 -7.99 -0.49
N ASP A 2 -9.25 -9.26 -0.35
CA ASP A 2 -9.72 -9.74 0.93
C ASP A 2 -8.54 -9.72 1.91
N PHE A 3 -8.47 -8.68 2.74
CA PHE A 3 -7.48 -8.62 3.83
C PHE A 3 -7.84 -9.56 4.98
N GLU A 4 -9.04 -10.15 4.93
CA GLU A 4 -9.60 -11.07 5.91
C GLU A 4 -9.36 -12.53 5.53
N THR A 5 -9.09 -12.84 4.25
CA THR A 5 -8.74 -14.21 3.85
C THR A 5 -7.36 -14.62 4.36
N ASP A 6 -7.37 -15.74 5.07
CA ASP A 6 -6.18 -16.51 5.45
C ASP A 6 -5.54 -17.20 4.23
N ASP A 7 -6.21 -17.22 3.08
CA ASP A 7 -5.60 -17.70 1.84
C ASP A 7 -4.56 -16.70 1.32
N VAL A 8 -3.33 -16.89 1.78
CA VAL A 8 -2.15 -16.16 1.34
C VAL A 8 -1.90 -16.31 -0.16
N ARG A 9 -2.52 -17.27 -0.85
CA ARG A 9 -2.34 -17.46 -2.29
C ARG A 9 -3.24 -16.54 -3.11
N ASP A 10 -4.31 -16.01 -2.52
CA ASP A 10 -5.24 -15.14 -3.23
C ASP A 10 -4.75 -13.69 -3.22
N ALA A 11 -4.08 -13.30 -4.31
CA ALA A 11 -3.76 -11.91 -4.62
C ALA A 11 -4.77 -11.29 -5.60
N LYS A 12 -5.91 -11.95 -5.85
CA LYS A 12 -6.91 -11.46 -6.81
C LYS A 12 -7.65 -10.26 -6.26
N PHE A 13 -8.05 -9.42 -7.19
CA PHE A 13 -8.97 -8.34 -6.94
C PHE A 13 -10.38 -8.84 -7.13
N LYS A 14 -11.30 -8.37 -6.29
CA LYS A 14 -12.72 -8.49 -6.59
C LYS A 14 -12.99 -7.59 -7.80
N LYS A 15 -13.05 -8.21 -8.99
CA LYS A 15 -13.49 -7.52 -10.19
C LYS A 15 -15.00 -7.36 -10.10
N PHE A 16 -15.46 -6.13 -10.14
CA PHE A 16 -16.88 -5.84 -10.18
C PHE A 16 -17.33 -5.76 -11.62
N THR A 17 -18.34 -6.56 -11.97
CA THR A 17 -19.06 -6.44 -13.25
C THR A 17 -20.22 -5.45 -13.16
N SER A 18 -20.55 -4.98 -11.96
CA SER A 18 -21.59 -4.00 -11.67
C SER A 18 -21.17 -3.06 -10.54
N VAL A 19 -21.68 -1.83 -10.54
CA VAL A 19 -21.42 -0.85 -9.48
C VAL A 19 -21.87 -1.43 -8.14
N PRO A 20 -21.00 -1.49 -7.11
CA PRO A 20 -21.37 -1.98 -5.79
C PRO A 20 -22.58 -1.22 -5.26
N THR A 21 -23.52 -1.92 -4.62
CA THR A 21 -24.67 -1.25 -4.00
C THR A 21 -24.19 -0.35 -2.87
N ARG A 22 -24.86 0.79 -2.69
CA ARG A 22 -24.54 1.79 -1.65
C ARG A 22 -24.59 1.22 -0.21
N THR A 23 -25.15 0.02 -0.05
CA THR A 23 -25.21 -0.76 1.19
C THR A 23 -23.90 -1.49 1.53
N GLU A 24 -22.86 -1.48 0.69
CA GLU A 24 -21.47 -1.84 1.03
C GLU A 24 -20.64 -0.54 1.31
N PRO A 25 -20.95 0.24 2.37
CA PRO A 25 -20.84 1.70 2.32
C PRO A 25 -19.47 2.28 2.72
N SER A 26 -18.37 1.51 2.73
CA SER A 26 -17.12 2.03 3.30
C SER A 26 -15.81 1.48 2.75
N THR A 27 -15.82 0.63 1.73
CA THR A 27 -14.58 -0.01 1.25
C THR A 27 -14.09 0.51 -0.09
N TYR A 28 -14.94 1.16 -0.88
CA TYR A 28 -14.60 1.65 -2.22
C TYR A 28 -14.52 3.17 -2.28
N ILE A 29 -13.55 3.65 -3.04
CA ILE A 29 -13.37 5.07 -3.34
C ILE A 29 -13.26 5.26 -4.85
N VAL A 30 -13.65 6.45 -5.29
CA VAL A 30 -13.39 6.92 -6.65
C VAL A 30 -11.90 7.28 -6.70
N GLU A 31 -11.14 6.56 -7.52
CA GLU A 31 -9.70 6.69 -7.62
C GLU A 31 -9.30 7.45 -8.89
N HIS A 32 -8.29 8.30 -8.76
CA HIS A 32 -7.52 8.82 -9.88
C HIS A 32 -6.41 7.82 -10.20
N ILE A 33 -6.42 7.23 -11.39
CA ILE A 33 -5.44 6.19 -11.75
C ILE A 33 -4.04 6.77 -11.77
N VAL A 34 -3.86 7.93 -12.42
CA VAL A 34 -2.68 8.78 -12.26
C VAL A 34 -2.89 9.63 -11.00
N GLU A 35 -2.01 9.47 -10.01
CA GLU A 35 -2.12 10.20 -8.76
C GLU A 35 -1.99 11.71 -8.97
N LEU A 36 -2.83 12.52 -8.30
CA LEU A 36 -2.85 13.98 -8.43
C LEU A 36 -1.48 14.64 -8.17
N GLN A 37 -0.69 14.06 -7.27
CA GLN A 37 0.68 14.51 -6.97
C GLN A 37 1.64 14.43 -8.16
N SER A 38 1.29 13.69 -9.23
CA SER A 38 2.11 13.53 -10.42
C SER A 38 2.40 14.85 -11.12
N ILE A 39 1.45 15.80 -11.13
CA ILE A 39 1.66 17.12 -11.75
C ILE A 39 2.72 17.91 -10.99
N MET A 40 2.65 17.90 -9.66
CA MET A 40 3.66 18.57 -8.83
C MET A 40 5.04 17.90 -8.99
N LEU A 41 5.09 16.56 -9.01
CA LEU A 41 6.34 15.81 -9.21
C LEU A 41 6.92 16.09 -10.60
N PHE A 42 6.09 16.15 -11.62
CA PHE A 42 6.47 16.51 -12.98
C PHE A 42 7.04 17.92 -13.05
N ILE A 43 6.34 18.92 -12.53
CA ILE A 43 6.83 20.31 -12.54
C ILE A 43 8.19 20.40 -11.86
N LYS A 44 8.36 19.75 -10.69
CA LYS A 44 9.64 19.72 -9.98
C LYS A 44 10.75 19.03 -10.78
N ALA A 45 10.44 17.92 -11.46
CA ALA A 45 11.38 17.22 -12.33
C ALA A 45 11.74 18.07 -13.56
N ALA A 46 10.75 18.72 -14.19
CA ALA A 46 10.92 19.57 -15.35
C ALA A 46 11.78 20.80 -15.04
N VAL A 47 11.66 21.42 -13.86
CA VAL A 47 12.51 22.56 -13.47
C VAL A 47 13.82 22.16 -12.77
N GLN A 48 14.13 20.87 -12.71
CA GLN A 48 15.31 20.32 -12.04
C GLN A 48 15.46 20.77 -10.58
N ASP A 49 14.40 20.63 -9.78
CA ASP A 49 14.43 21.03 -8.37
C ASP A 49 15.37 20.14 -7.53
N SER A 50 16.61 20.60 -7.37
CA SER A 50 17.68 19.94 -6.60
C SER A 50 17.34 19.68 -5.13
N LYS A 51 16.32 20.34 -4.56
CA LYS A 51 15.92 20.13 -3.15
C LYS A 51 15.16 18.82 -2.95
N HIS A 52 14.59 18.25 -4.02
CA HIS A 52 13.78 17.04 -3.95
C HIS A 52 14.59 15.82 -4.38
N LYS A 53 14.95 14.99 -3.40
CA LYS A 53 15.66 13.74 -3.66
C LYS A 53 14.74 12.73 -4.38
N GLY A 54 15.30 11.99 -5.31
CA GLY A 54 14.62 10.88 -5.99
C GLY A 54 13.70 11.28 -7.14
N LEU A 55 13.72 12.56 -7.55
CA LEU A 55 13.05 12.98 -8.79
C LEU A 55 13.70 12.34 -10.01
N GLN A 56 12.88 12.07 -11.01
CA GLN A 56 13.30 11.58 -12.30
C GLN A 56 14.04 12.70 -13.05
N SER A 57 15.28 12.45 -13.49
CA SER A 57 15.94 13.35 -14.43
C SER A 57 15.23 13.26 -15.78
N LEU A 58 14.89 14.38 -16.40
CA LEU A 58 14.31 14.45 -17.75
C LEU A 58 15.37 14.82 -18.79
N SER A 59 15.04 14.67 -20.08
CA SER A 59 15.94 14.99 -21.20
C SER A 59 16.22 16.49 -21.34
N GLU A 60 15.27 17.33 -20.93
CA GLU A 60 15.38 18.78 -20.90
C GLU A 60 14.79 19.36 -19.62
N HIS A 61 15.09 20.65 -19.37
CA HIS A 61 14.59 21.38 -18.21
C HIS A 61 13.88 22.66 -18.62
N VAL A 62 12.76 22.95 -17.97
CA VAL A 62 11.96 24.15 -18.17
C VAL A 62 12.43 25.24 -17.21
N ASP A 63 12.46 26.49 -17.69
CA ASP A 63 12.67 27.65 -16.83
C ASP A 63 11.48 27.80 -15.86
N ILE A 64 11.76 27.79 -14.57
CA ILE A 64 10.74 27.87 -13.51
C ILE A 64 9.85 29.11 -13.63
N SER A 65 10.36 30.20 -14.22
CA SER A 65 9.61 31.45 -14.40
C SER A 65 8.33 31.24 -15.22
N PHE A 66 8.31 30.27 -16.16
CA PHE A 66 7.10 29.93 -16.91
C PHE A 66 5.97 29.49 -15.97
N PHE A 67 6.24 28.51 -15.10
CA PHE A 67 5.25 28.01 -14.15
C PHE A 67 4.88 29.07 -13.12
N THR A 68 5.85 29.82 -12.59
CA THR A 68 5.56 30.91 -11.63
C THR A 68 4.65 31.98 -12.22
N LYS A 69 4.84 32.33 -13.51
CA LYS A 69 4.07 33.38 -14.20
C LYS A 69 2.68 32.91 -14.62
N TYR A 70 2.55 31.70 -15.17
CA TYR A 70 1.34 31.29 -15.90
C TYR A 70 0.50 30.21 -15.23
N TRP A 71 1.09 29.38 -14.37
CA TRP A 71 0.43 28.15 -13.90
C TRP A 71 -0.93 28.42 -13.23
N SER A 72 -0.98 29.43 -12.36
CA SER A 72 -2.18 29.85 -11.63
C SER A 72 -2.74 31.20 -12.11
N LEU A 73 -2.27 31.71 -13.25
CA LEU A 73 -2.73 32.99 -13.78
C LEU A 73 -4.19 32.87 -14.23
N SER A 74 -5.04 33.74 -13.70
CA SER A 74 -6.48 33.74 -13.95
C SER A 74 -6.96 35.13 -14.36
N THR A 75 -6.68 35.50 -15.61
CA THR A 75 -7.14 36.75 -16.22
C THR A 75 -8.27 36.48 -17.21
N PRO A 76 -9.14 37.47 -17.51
CA PRO A 76 -10.16 37.32 -18.55
C PRO A 76 -9.59 36.89 -19.90
N GLN A 77 -8.39 37.36 -20.25
CA GLN A 77 -7.70 36.98 -21.47
C GLN A 77 -7.34 35.48 -21.46
N VAL A 78 -6.71 35.00 -20.39
CA VAL A 78 -6.39 33.55 -20.25
C VAL A 78 -7.66 32.71 -20.31
N GLN A 79 -8.72 33.11 -19.61
CA GLN A 79 -10.01 32.40 -19.61
C GLN A 79 -10.62 32.32 -21.02
N GLN A 80 -10.60 33.42 -21.78
CA GLN A 80 -11.07 33.43 -23.16
C GLN A 80 -10.23 32.51 -24.06
N GLN A 81 -8.90 32.50 -23.88
CA GLN A 81 -8.03 31.62 -24.68
C GLN A 81 -8.18 30.16 -24.30
N ILE A 82 -8.44 29.85 -23.03
CA ILE A 82 -8.79 28.49 -22.59
C ILE A 82 -10.00 27.98 -23.39
N VAL A 83 -11.07 28.77 -23.49
CA VAL A 83 -12.29 28.37 -24.23
C VAL A 83 -12.02 28.21 -25.73
N LYS A 84 -11.15 29.05 -26.30
CA LYS A 84 -10.84 29.08 -27.75
C LYS A 84 -9.72 28.14 -28.17
N ARG A 85 -9.05 27.47 -27.24
CA ARG A 85 -7.86 26.65 -27.53
C ARG A 85 -8.18 25.55 -28.54
N PRO A 86 -7.23 25.21 -29.42
CA PRO A 86 -7.40 24.08 -30.31
C PRO A 86 -7.49 22.78 -29.51
N SER A 87 -8.23 21.80 -30.04
CA SER A 87 -8.17 20.40 -29.59
C SER A 87 -8.23 20.21 -28.05
N PRO A 88 -9.31 20.62 -27.37
CA PRO A 88 -9.48 20.26 -25.95
C PRO A 88 -9.51 18.73 -25.79
N PHE A 89 -9.06 18.21 -24.64
CA PHE A 89 -9.09 16.77 -24.40
C PHE A 89 -10.54 16.22 -24.45
N PRO A 90 -10.74 14.93 -24.86
CA PRO A 90 -12.08 14.31 -24.88
C PRO A 90 -12.73 14.29 -23.49
N GLY A 91 -13.92 14.88 -23.36
CA GLY A 91 -14.63 14.98 -22.07
C GLY A 91 -14.50 16.34 -21.39
N TYR A 92 -13.77 17.30 -21.98
CA TYR A 92 -13.76 18.68 -21.51
C TYR A 92 -15.17 19.29 -21.51
N ASN A 93 -15.57 19.83 -20.37
CA ASN A 93 -16.83 20.56 -20.22
C ASN A 93 -16.59 22.07 -20.30
N PRO A 94 -16.99 22.76 -21.39
CA PRO A 94 -16.79 24.20 -21.54
C PRO A 94 -17.65 25.03 -20.57
N ALA A 95 -18.73 24.46 -20.02
CA ALA A 95 -19.56 25.13 -19.01
C ALA A 95 -18.93 25.09 -17.61
N ALA A 96 -17.93 24.22 -17.39
CA ALA A 96 -17.22 24.19 -16.13
C ALA A 96 -16.24 25.37 -16.07
N ALA A 97 -16.41 26.26 -15.08
CA ALA A 97 -15.53 27.41 -14.91
C ALA A 97 -14.08 26.94 -14.67
N ARG A 98 -13.21 27.09 -15.66
CA ARG A 98 -11.77 26.82 -15.58
C ARG A 98 -11.05 28.13 -15.87
N SER A 99 -10.16 28.49 -14.96
CA SER A 99 -9.69 29.87 -14.89
C SER A 99 -8.18 30.00 -15.11
N SER A 100 -7.45 28.89 -15.04
CA SER A 100 -6.00 28.83 -15.16
C SER A 100 -5.52 27.56 -15.89
N LEU A 101 -4.23 27.52 -16.25
CA LEU A 101 -3.59 26.33 -16.80
C LEU A 101 -3.63 25.15 -15.82
N ASN A 102 -3.43 25.43 -14.53
CA ASN A 102 -3.58 24.46 -13.44
C ASN A 102 -4.97 23.80 -13.46
N ASP A 103 -6.03 24.59 -13.55
CA ASP A 103 -7.40 24.06 -13.56
C ASP A 103 -7.65 23.12 -14.75
N LEU A 104 -7.08 23.45 -15.92
CA LEU A 104 -7.18 22.61 -17.13
C LEU A 104 -6.46 21.28 -16.97
N VAL A 105 -5.23 21.30 -16.46
CA VAL A 105 -4.42 20.09 -16.31
C VAL A 105 -5.04 19.17 -15.25
N PHE A 106 -5.52 19.71 -14.13
CA PHE A 106 -6.21 18.92 -13.12
C PHE A 106 -7.58 18.39 -13.63
N GLU A 107 -8.30 19.14 -14.47
CA GLU A 107 -9.51 18.64 -15.13
C GLU A 107 -9.20 17.44 -16.06
N ALA A 108 -8.10 17.52 -16.81
CA ALA A 108 -7.65 16.47 -17.71
C ALA A 108 -7.26 15.18 -16.97
N MET A 109 -6.93 15.28 -15.67
CA MET A 109 -6.70 14.12 -14.79
C MET A 109 -7.97 13.47 -14.24
N GLY A 110 -9.12 14.12 -14.44
CA GLY A 110 -10.42 13.70 -13.93
C GLY A 110 -11.01 14.70 -12.94
N SER A 111 -12.33 14.84 -12.99
CA SER A 111 -13.08 15.75 -12.13
C SER A 111 -14.53 15.29 -11.98
N LYS A 112 -15.33 16.05 -11.21
CA LYS A 112 -16.79 15.80 -11.15
C LYS A 112 -17.49 15.94 -12.51
N THR A 113 -16.92 16.73 -13.43
CA THR A 113 -17.43 16.94 -14.78
C THR A 113 -16.74 16.07 -15.82
N ASN A 114 -15.55 15.55 -15.53
CA ASN A 114 -14.82 14.57 -16.32
C ASN A 114 -14.58 13.29 -15.51
N THR A 115 -15.58 12.42 -15.42
CA THR A 115 -15.52 11.18 -14.61
C THR A 115 -15.05 9.96 -15.39
N ARG A 116 -14.79 10.11 -16.70
CA ARG A 116 -14.50 9.01 -17.62
C ARG A 116 -13.30 8.17 -17.18
N ASP A 117 -12.27 8.84 -16.67
CA ASP A 117 -11.00 8.18 -16.31
C ASP A 117 -10.99 7.65 -14.87
N PHE A 118 -12.09 7.82 -14.12
CA PHE A 118 -12.22 7.32 -12.76
C PHE A 118 -12.65 5.87 -12.68
N VAL A 119 -12.00 5.14 -11.79
CA VAL A 119 -12.30 3.76 -11.46
C VAL A 119 -12.69 3.65 -9.99
N LEU A 120 -13.56 2.69 -9.69
CA LEU A 120 -13.83 2.31 -8.32
C LEU A 120 -12.73 1.37 -7.86
N CYS A 121 -12.09 1.71 -6.75
CA CYS A 121 -11.01 0.95 -6.18
C CYS A 121 -11.20 0.81 -4.67
N GLU A 122 -10.75 -0.31 -4.13
CA GLU A 122 -10.75 -0.50 -2.68
C GLU A 122 -9.78 0.48 -2.01
N GLU A 123 -10.20 1.09 -0.90
CA GLU A 123 -9.43 2.10 -0.18
C GLU A 123 -8.02 1.62 0.16
N GLY A 124 -7.87 0.36 0.60
CA GLY A 124 -6.57 -0.22 0.95
C GLY A 124 -5.62 -0.34 -0.24
N VAL A 125 -6.14 -0.62 -1.43
CA VAL A 125 -5.37 -0.77 -2.68
C VAL A 125 -4.91 0.61 -3.14
N ASN A 126 -5.83 1.57 -3.19
CA ASN A 126 -5.50 2.95 -3.53
C ASN A 126 -4.50 3.57 -2.54
N ALA A 127 -4.67 3.33 -1.24
CA ALA A 127 -3.72 3.82 -0.22
C ALA A 127 -2.32 3.21 -0.39
N MET A 128 -2.25 1.93 -0.78
CA MET A 128 -0.99 1.25 -1.08
C MET A 128 -0.35 1.80 -2.36
N LYS A 129 -1.16 2.00 -3.41
CA LYS A 129 -0.74 2.61 -4.67
C LYS A 129 -0.17 4.01 -4.44
N ALA A 130 -0.87 4.87 -3.70
CA ALA A 130 -0.43 6.22 -3.42
C ALA A 130 0.95 6.29 -2.74
N LYS A 131 1.25 5.34 -1.83
CA LYS A 131 2.58 5.23 -1.19
C LYS A 131 3.66 4.83 -2.18
N LEU A 132 3.42 3.77 -2.96
CA LEU A 132 4.36 3.30 -3.99
C LEU A 132 4.60 4.38 -5.05
N TRP A 133 3.55 5.09 -5.45
CA TRP A 133 3.62 6.21 -6.40
C TRP A 133 4.45 7.37 -5.87
N SER A 134 4.43 7.60 -4.56
CA SER A 134 5.24 8.62 -3.90
C SER A 134 6.67 8.14 -3.59
N HIS A 135 7.06 6.94 -4.03
CA HIS A 135 8.34 6.30 -3.70
C HIS A 135 8.56 6.13 -2.19
N ILE A 136 7.46 5.99 -1.44
CA ILE A 136 7.47 5.77 0.00
C ILE A 136 7.29 4.28 0.25
N ASN A 137 8.12 3.71 1.13
CA ASN A 137 7.96 2.33 1.54
C ASN A 137 6.53 2.08 2.04
N PRO A 138 5.82 1.08 1.50
CA PRO A 138 4.41 0.86 1.79
C PRO A 138 4.16 0.56 3.27
N PHE A 139 5.14 -0.08 3.90
CA PHE A 139 5.20 -0.37 5.34
C PHE A 139 6.52 0.13 5.93
N GLY A 140 6.50 0.54 7.20
CA GLY A 140 7.72 0.88 7.91
C GLY A 140 8.63 -0.34 8.01
N VAL A 141 9.84 -0.26 7.45
CA VAL A 141 10.76 -1.41 7.31
C VAL A 141 10.96 -2.15 8.63
N LYS A 142 11.28 -1.43 9.71
CA LYS A 142 11.46 -2.04 11.04
C LYS A 142 10.19 -2.73 11.55
N GLN A 143 9.05 -2.06 11.45
CA GLN A 143 7.77 -2.62 11.88
C GLN A 143 7.44 -3.90 11.11
N TRP A 144 7.69 -3.91 9.80
CA TRP A 144 7.49 -5.09 8.97
C TRP A 144 8.44 -6.22 9.37
N GLN A 145 9.72 -5.91 9.60
CA GLN A 145 10.73 -6.89 10.03
C GLN A 145 10.39 -7.51 11.39
N ASP A 146 9.87 -6.73 12.33
CA ASP A 146 9.38 -7.23 13.63
C ASP A 146 8.20 -8.20 13.43
N ILE A 147 7.23 -7.83 12.58
CA ILE A 147 6.10 -8.70 12.20
C ILE A 147 6.59 -9.98 11.52
N ALA A 148 7.56 -9.89 10.61
CA ALA A 148 8.12 -11.05 9.93
C ALA A 148 8.81 -12.00 10.90
N LYS A 149 9.53 -11.48 11.90
CA LYS A 149 10.15 -12.26 12.96
C LYS A 149 9.09 -13.00 13.79
N ASP A 150 8.10 -12.27 14.31
CA ASP A 150 7.03 -12.85 15.13
C ASP A 150 6.10 -13.79 14.33
N ALA A 151 5.98 -13.60 13.01
CA ALA A 151 5.23 -14.53 12.16
C ALA A 151 6.05 -15.79 11.86
N SER A 152 7.37 -15.66 11.71
CA SER A 152 8.25 -16.77 11.36
C SER A 152 8.40 -17.81 12.47
N ASP A 153 8.32 -17.41 13.74
CA ASP A 153 8.30 -18.31 14.90
C ASP A 153 6.88 -18.70 15.32
N GLY A 154 5.88 -18.25 14.55
CA GLY A 154 4.48 -18.54 14.77
C GLY A 154 3.83 -17.80 15.95
N SER A 155 4.49 -16.79 16.54
CA SER A 155 3.95 -15.93 17.60
C SER A 155 2.72 -15.13 17.17
N ILE A 156 2.61 -14.83 15.88
CA ILE A 156 1.42 -14.20 15.29
C ILE A 156 0.98 -14.97 14.03
N PRO A 157 -0.28 -14.79 13.61
CA PRO A 157 -0.75 -15.31 12.34
C PRO A 157 0.09 -14.82 11.16
N ARG A 158 0.46 -15.76 10.28
CA ARG A 158 1.34 -15.53 9.13
C ARG A 158 0.73 -14.61 8.07
N ASN A 159 -0.61 -14.61 7.97
CA ASN A 159 -1.37 -13.72 7.10
C ASN A 159 -1.02 -12.23 7.35
N ARG A 160 -0.73 -11.83 8.59
CA ARG A 160 -0.37 -10.45 8.95
C ARG A 160 0.92 -9.99 8.29
N HIS A 161 1.89 -10.89 8.20
CA HIS A 161 3.16 -10.67 7.53
C HIS A 161 2.99 -10.68 6.00
N LEU A 162 2.33 -11.72 5.47
CA LEU A 162 2.19 -11.94 4.03
C LEU A 162 1.21 -10.96 3.37
N ALA A 163 0.25 -10.39 4.10
CA ALA A 163 -0.70 -9.40 3.59
C ALA A 163 -0.01 -8.18 2.97
N ALA A 164 1.10 -7.71 3.54
CA ALA A 164 1.85 -6.58 3.00
C ALA A 164 2.45 -6.90 1.61
N LEU A 165 2.98 -8.12 1.43
CA LEU A 165 3.52 -8.58 0.14
C LEU A 165 2.40 -8.74 -0.89
N ARG A 166 1.28 -9.36 -0.49
CA ARG A 166 0.07 -9.46 -1.31
C ARG A 166 -0.44 -8.09 -1.74
N SER A 167 -0.40 -7.10 -0.84
CA SER A 167 -0.87 -5.74 -1.14
C SER A 167 -0.10 -5.10 -2.27
N VAL A 168 1.22 -5.21 -2.25
CA VAL A 168 2.10 -4.64 -3.29
C VAL A 168 1.95 -5.39 -4.61
N LEU A 169 1.96 -6.72 -4.57
CA LEU A 169 1.69 -7.56 -5.74
C LEU A 169 0.32 -7.27 -6.34
N GLY A 170 -0.66 -7.08 -5.47
CA GLY A 170 -1.98 -6.71 -5.84
C GLY A 170 -1.98 -5.38 -6.60
N VAL A 171 -1.46 -4.30 -6.01
CA VAL A 171 -1.42 -3.00 -6.69
C VAL A 171 -0.81 -3.12 -8.10
N GLN A 172 0.24 -3.93 -8.27
CA GLN A 172 0.85 -4.15 -9.59
C GLN A 172 -0.08 -4.90 -10.55
N ASN A 173 -0.76 -5.95 -10.08
CA ASN A 173 -1.76 -6.67 -10.88
C ASN A 173 -2.91 -5.73 -11.28
N TYR A 174 -3.38 -4.89 -10.36
CA TYR A 174 -4.41 -3.89 -10.59
C TYR A 174 -4.01 -2.89 -11.68
N MET A 175 -2.82 -2.31 -11.57
CA MET A 175 -2.27 -1.35 -12.54
C MET A 175 -2.04 -1.96 -13.94
N ASN A 176 -1.97 -3.28 -14.03
CA ASN A 176 -1.81 -4.02 -15.29
C ASN A 176 -3.14 -4.60 -15.83
N THR A 177 -4.28 -4.32 -15.20
CA THR A 177 -5.57 -4.73 -15.77
C THR A 177 -5.87 -3.90 -17.03
N PRO A 178 -6.40 -4.49 -18.12
CA PRO A 178 -6.57 -3.78 -19.40
C PRO A 178 -7.36 -2.48 -19.28
N GLU A 179 -8.43 -2.46 -18.48
CA GLU A 179 -9.26 -1.28 -18.26
C GLU A 179 -8.49 -0.15 -17.52
N VAL A 180 -7.71 -0.49 -16.50
CA VAL A 180 -6.90 0.49 -15.76
C VAL A 180 -5.77 1.03 -16.64
N VAL A 181 -5.12 0.16 -17.41
CA VAL A 181 -4.08 0.56 -18.38
C VAL A 181 -4.66 1.53 -19.41
N GLN A 182 -5.82 1.21 -20.00
CA GLN A 182 -6.47 2.08 -20.98
C GLN A 182 -6.75 3.47 -20.38
N ARG A 183 -7.39 3.52 -19.20
CA ARG A 183 -7.75 4.80 -18.56
C ARG A 183 -6.52 5.57 -18.07
N LEU A 184 -5.45 4.88 -17.66
CA LEU A 184 -4.14 5.49 -17.38
C LEU A 184 -3.60 6.19 -18.64
N GLN A 185 -3.56 5.49 -19.77
CA GLN A 185 -3.07 6.02 -21.04
C GLN A 185 -3.95 7.18 -21.54
N GLU A 186 -5.28 7.07 -21.41
CA GLU A 186 -6.22 8.17 -21.70
C GLU A 186 -5.91 9.40 -20.84
N THR A 187 -5.69 9.22 -19.53
CA THR A 187 -5.32 10.31 -18.61
C THR A 187 -4.01 10.98 -18.99
N VAL A 188 -2.96 10.19 -19.27
CA VAL A 188 -1.65 10.70 -19.69
C VAL A 188 -1.77 11.51 -20.98
N LYS A 189 -2.51 10.98 -21.95
CA LYS A 189 -2.79 11.63 -23.23
C LYS A 189 -3.59 12.94 -23.04
N ASN A 190 -4.58 12.96 -22.17
CA ASN A 190 -5.39 14.16 -21.90
C ASN A 190 -4.53 15.30 -21.33
N VAL A 191 -3.64 14.99 -20.38
CA VAL A 191 -2.69 15.97 -19.84
C VAL A 191 -1.70 16.44 -20.90
N LYS A 192 -1.18 15.52 -21.74
CA LYS A 192 -0.30 15.84 -22.87
C LYS A 192 -0.94 16.83 -23.84
N ILE A 193 -2.22 16.63 -24.18
CA ILE A 193 -2.99 17.53 -25.03
C ILE A 193 -3.01 18.93 -24.43
N GLU A 194 -3.33 19.05 -23.14
CA GLU A 194 -3.44 20.37 -22.50
C GLU A 194 -2.09 21.08 -22.35
N PHE A 195 -1.00 20.35 -22.10
CA PHE A 195 0.35 20.93 -22.19
C PHE A 195 0.68 21.44 -23.60
N GLY A 196 0.14 20.80 -24.65
CA GLY A 196 0.32 21.26 -26.03
C GLY A 196 -0.39 22.58 -26.32
N ASN A 197 -1.45 22.89 -25.58
CA ASN A 197 -2.24 24.10 -25.73
C ASN A 197 -1.65 25.33 -25.02
N PHE A 198 -0.58 25.16 -24.22
CA PHE A 198 -0.05 26.25 -23.39
C PHE A 198 0.40 27.46 -24.20
N LYS A 199 1.13 27.25 -25.31
CA LYS A 199 1.56 28.34 -26.19
C LYS A 199 0.39 29.16 -26.72
N PHE A 200 -0.69 28.49 -27.11
CA PHE A 200 -1.89 29.17 -27.60
C PHE A 200 -2.53 30.03 -26.50
N ILE A 201 -2.59 29.49 -25.28
CA ILE A 201 -3.26 30.16 -24.15
C ILE A 201 -2.45 31.34 -23.63
N THR A 202 -1.12 31.20 -23.51
CA THR A 202 -0.24 32.20 -22.93
C THR A 202 0.31 33.19 -23.95
N GLY A 203 0.33 32.83 -25.23
CA GLY A 203 1.05 33.56 -26.28
C GLY A 203 2.57 33.38 -26.24
N GLU A 204 3.10 32.57 -25.32
CA GLU A 204 4.54 32.40 -25.09
C GLU A 204 4.94 30.91 -25.18
N ASP A 205 6.08 30.64 -25.83
CA ASP A 205 6.70 29.30 -25.79
C ASP A 205 7.19 28.96 -24.38
N VAL A 206 7.00 27.70 -23.97
CA VAL A 206 7.73 27.15 -22.82
C VAL A 206 9.20 27.04 -23.21
N ARG A 207 10.10 27.61 -22.39
CA ARG A 207 11.53 27.66 -22.70
C ARG A 207 12.37 27.06 -21.57
N ASN A 208 13.57 26.63 -21.90
CA ASN A 208 14.59 26.26 -20.91
C ASN A 208 15.38 27.49 -20.43
N VAL A 209 16.27 27.29 -19.46
CA VAL A 209 17.13 28.36 -18.90
C VAL A 209 18.09 28.99 -19.92
N LYS A 210 18.27 28.39 -21.10
CA LYS A 210 19.05 28.94 -22.22
C LYS A 210 18.18 29.69 -23.23
N GLY A 211 16.87 29.81 -22.97
CA GLY A 211 15.91 30.46 -23.85
C GLY A 211 15.43 29.61 -25.04
N ASN A 212 15.84 28.34 -25.16
CA ASN A 212 15.38 27.48 -26.25
C ASN A 212 13.96 26.95 -25.96
N PRO A 213 13.07 26.85 -26.96
CA PRO A 213 11.76 26.23 -26.79
C PRO A 213 11.87 24.77 -26.30
N VAL A 214 10.96 24.38 -25.40
CA VAL A 214 10.88 23.03 -24.81
C VAL A 214 9.54 22.41 -25.16
N ASN A 215 9.55 21.15 -25.60
CA ASN A 215 8.34 20.39 -25.87
C ASN A 215 7.77 19.79 -24.57
N LEU A 216 6.97 20.58 -23.85
CA LEU A 216 6.36 20.17 -22.58
C LEU A 216 5.49 18.89 -22.70
N PRO A 217 4.67 18.69 -23.76
CA PRO A 217 4.00 17.42 -24.02
C PRO A 217 4.93 16.20 -24.04
N SER A 218 6.06 16.28 -24.74
CA SER A 218 7.03 15.19 -24.80
C SER A 218 7.70 14.92 -23.44
N LEU A 219 8.04 15.97 -22.69
CA LEU A 219 8.60 15.83 -21.34
C LEU A 219 7.62 15.17 -20.36
N TRP A 220 6.32 15.42 -20.50
CA TRP A 220 5.30 14.78 -19.68
C TRP A 220 5.22 13.27 -19.92
N VAL A 221 5.25 12.83 -21.18
CA VAL A 221 5.28 11.39 -21.52
C VAL A 221 6.55 10.74 -20.98
N GLU A 222 7.71 11.38 -21.19
CA GLU A 222 8.98 10.90 -20.65
C GLU A 222 8.96 10.78 -19.12
N PHE A 223 8.40 11.79 -18.44
CA PHE A 223 8.21 11.75 -16.99
C PHE A 223 7.33 10.58 -16.57
N MET A 224 6.19 10.39 -17.22
CA MET A 224 5.25 9.32 -16.88
C MET A 224 5.86 7.93 -17.10
N ASP A 225 6.61 7.72 -18.20
CA ASP A 225 7.35 6.47 -18.42
C ASP A 225 8.36 6.19 -17.31
N LYS A 226 9.14 7.21 -16.91
CA LYS A 226 10.11 7.09 -15.82
C LYS A 226 9.44 6.89 -14.46
N GLN A 227 8.31 7.55 -14.22
CA GLN A 227 7.53 7.43 -12.99
C GLN A 227 6.95 6.04 -12.83
N LEU A 228 6.34 5.48 -13.89
CA LEU A 228 5.77 4.13 -13.90
C LEU A 228 6.86 3.06 -13.75
N LYS A 229 7.99 3.23 -14.43
CA LYS A 229 9.15 2.36 -14.26
C LYS A 229 9.61 2.34 -12.81
N LYS A 230 9.83 3.51 -12.21
CA LYS A 230 10.28 3.62 -10.82
C LYS A 230 9.23 3.06 -9.83
N PHE A 231 7.95 3.28 -10.09
CA PHE A 231 6.86 2.69 -9.31
C PHE A 231 6.92 1.16 -9.28
N THR A 232 7.14 0.52 -10.44
CA THR A 232 7.30 -0.93 -10.53
C THR A 232 8.60 -1.39 -9.86
N GLU A 233 9.73 -0.71 -10.10
CA GLU A 233 11.02 -1.03 -9.45
C GLU A 233 10.95 -0.97 -7.93
N ASP A 234 10.35 0.08 -7.35
CA ASP A 234 10.19 0.23 -5.90
C ASP A 234 9.28 -0.88 -5.32
N GLY A 235 8.22 -1.26 -6.04
CA GLY A 235 7.35 -2.38 -5.68
C GLY A 235 8.09 -3.74 -5.70
N THR A 236 8.79 -4.05 -6.79
CA THR A 236 9.62 -5.26 -6.93
C THR A 236 10.69 -5.31 -5.84
N LYS A 237 11.39 -4.20 -5.61
CA LYS A 237 12.44 -4.08 -4.61
C LYS A 237 11.87 -4.33 -3.21
N PHE A 238 10.75 -3.71 -2.86
CA PHE A 238 10.11 -3.92 -1.57
C PHE A 238 9.81 -5.39 -1.30
N VAL A 239 9.14 -6.07 -2.25
CA VAL A 239 8.78 -7.50 -2.10
C VAL A 239 10.03 -8.36 -1.96
N LYS A 240 11.04 -8.13 -2.82
CA LYS A 240 12.30 -8.88 -2.78
C LYS A 240 13.03 -8.72 -1.44
N ASP A 241 13.26 -7.47 -1.01
CA ASP A 241 13.98 -7.17 0.24
C ASP A 241 13.27 -7.82 1.45
N GLN A 242 11.94 -7.73 1.47
CA GLN A 242 11.11 -8.29 2.53
C GLN A 242 11.18 -9.82 2.54
N VAL A 243 11.04 -10.47 1.38
CA VAL A 243 11.19 -11.94 1.26
C VAL A 243 12.60 -12.38 1.67
N ASP A 244 13.64 -11.69 1.20
CA ASP A 244 15.04 -11.99 1.53
C ASP A 244 15.30 -11.87 3.05
N PHE A 245 14.63 -10.94 3.73
CA PHE A 245 14.70 -10.81 5.19
C PHE A 245 13.95 -11.93 5.94
N ALA A 246 12.74 -12.29 5.49
CA ALA A 246 11.86 -13.21 6.21
C ALA A 246 12.23 -14.67 5.98
N LEU A 247 12.58 -15.05 4.75
CA LEU A 247 12.79 -16.44 4.34
C LEU A 247 13.82 -17.20 5.20
N PRO A 248 14.99 -16.64 5.57
CA PRO A 248 15.93 -17.33 6.45
C PRO A 248 15.36 -17.64 7.84
N LYS A 249 14.47 -16.79 8.36
CA LYS A 249 13.86 -16.97 9.70
C LYS A 249 12.82 -18.08 9.69
N TYR A 250 11.99 -18.11 8.66
CA TYR A 250 11.04 -19.20 8.44
C TYR A 250 11.77 -20.55 8.28
N LYS A 251 12.87 -20.58 7.52
CA LYS A 251 13.71 -21.78 7.37
C LYS A 251 14.35 -22.22 8.69
N ALA A 252 14.84 -21.27 9.49
CA ALA A 252 15.40 -21.57 10.81
C ALA A 252 14.34 -22.14 11.76
N HIS A 253 13.14 -21.57 11.78
CA HIS A 253 12.04 -22.11 12.57
C HIS A 253 11.59 -23.50 12.08
N LEU A 254 11.53 -23.73 10.77
CA LEU A 254 11.24 -25.05 10.22
C LEU A 254 12.26 -26.11 10.69
N ALA A 255 13.54 -25.76 10.72
CA ALA A 255 14.58 -26.66 11.21
C ALA A 255 14.42 -26.98 12.70
N ASP A 256 14.10 -25.97 13.53
CA ASP A 256 13.79 -26.13 14.95
C ASP A 256 12.56 -27.03 15.19
N LEU A 257 11.49 -26.86 14.42
CA LEU A 257 10.30 -27.72 14.49
C LEU A 257 10.62 -29.18 14.09
N ARG A 258 11.39 -29.40 13.03
CA ARG A 258 11.83 -30.75 12.62
C ARG A 258 12.72 -31.40 13.67
N GLN A 259 13.57 -30.63 14.35
CA GLN A 259 14.38 -31.14 15.45
C GLN A 259 13.50 -31.54 16.64
N ALA A 260 12.48 -30.75 16.97
CA ALA A 260 11.51 -31.10 18.01
C ALA A 260 10.72 -32.38 17.65
N GLU A 261 10.34 -32.53 16.38
CA GLU A 261 9.63 -33.72 15.87
C GLU A 261 10.49 -34.97 16.02
N LYS A 262 11.75 -34.89 15.58
CA LYS A 262 12.72 -35.98 15.73
C LYS A 262 12.90 -36.35 17.20
N ARG A 263 13.07 -35.37 18.09
CA ARG A 263 13.20 -35.62 19.54
C ARG A 263 12.01 -36.40 20.08
N ILE A 264 10.78 -36.00 19.72
CA ILE A 264 9.57 -36.70 20.18
C ILE A 264 9.54 -38.14 19.64
N LEU A 265 9.90 -38.35 18.37
CA LEU A 265 9.97 -39.70 17.79
C LEU A 265 11.00 -40.59 18.51
N ASP A 266 12.18 -40.06 18.83
CA ASP A 266 13.23 -40.78 19.55
C ASP A 266 12.81 -41.13 20.99
N GLU A 267 12.09 -40.22 21.67
CA GLU A 267 11.49 -40.46 22.98
C GLU A 267 10.43 -41.57 22.93
N GLU A 268 9.53 -41.53 21.94
CA GLU A 268 8.49 -42.55 21.75
C GLU A 268 9.08 -43.92 21.40
N ALA A 269 10.15 -43.96 20.59
CA ALA A 269 10.87 -45.19 20.27
C ALA A 269 11.55 -45.81 21.51
N SER A 270 11.95 -44.98 22.47
CA SER A 270 12.62 -45.40 23.71
C SER A 270 11.69 -45.50 24.92
N LYS A 271 10.36 -45.40 24.75
CA LYS A 271 9.35 -45.33 25.83
C LYS A 271 9.37 -46.50 26.83
N ASN A 272 9.95 -47.64 26.47
CA ASN A 272 10.07 -48.81 27.36
C ASN A 272 11.34 -48.78 28.22
N THR A 273 12.29 -47.90 27.92
CA THR A 273 13.53 -47.72 28.69
C THR A 273 13.34 -46.73 29.85
N PRO A 274 14.07 -46.85 30.96
CA PRO A 274 14.03 -45.86 32.04
C PRO A 274 14.32 -44.43 31.55
N THR A 275 15.30 -44.28 30.64
CA THR A 275 15.67 -43.00 30.05
C THR A 275 14.54 -42.38 29.23
N GLY A 276 13.89 -43.17 28.35
CA GLY A 276 12.78 -42.70 27.53
C GLY A 276 11.56 -42.31 28.37
N LYS A 277 11.22 -43.11 29.39
CA LYS A 277 10.14 -42.76 30.35
C LYS A 277 10.41 -41.43 31.04
N GLY A 278 11.62 -41.21 31.54
CA GLY A 278 12.01 -39.94 32.18
C GLY A 278 12.05 -38.74 31.22
N ALA A 279 12.34 -38.94 29.93
CA ALA A 279 12.26 -37.89 28.92
C ALA A 279 10.80 -37.50 28.63
N ILE A 280 9.93 -38.49 28.42
CA ILE A 280 8.49 -38.29 28.20
C ILE A 280 7.86 -37.59 29.42
N GLU A 281 8.16 -38.03 30.64
CA GLU A 281 7.64 -37.42 31.86
C GLU A 281 8.02 -35.93 31.97
N ARG A 282 9.30 -35.59 31.73
CA ARG A 282 9.76 -34.19 31.71
C ARG A 282 9.03 -33.36 30.66
N ARG A 283 8.85 -33.90 29.44
CA ARG A 283 8.08 -33.23 28.37
C ARG A 283 6.63 -32.98 28.78
N VAL A 284 5.98 -33.95 29.43
CA VAL A 284 4.60 -33.80 29.94
C VAL A 284 4.53 -32.76 31.05
N GLN A 285 5.48 -32.76 31.98
CA GLN A 285 5.56 -31.74 33.04
C GLN A 285 5.76 -30.34 32.46
N GLU A 286 6.66 -30.18 31.49
CA GLU A 286 6.89 -28.93 30.78
C GLU A 286 5.62 -28.46 30.06
N HIS A 287 4.98 -29.35 29.30
CA HIS A 287 3.71 -29.07 28.64
C HIS A 287 2.65 -28.57 29.63
N ASN A 288 2.48 -29.25 30.77
CA ASN A 288 1.50 -28.85 31.78
C ASN A 288 1.81 -27.49 32.41
N ALA A 289 3.10 -27.19 32.64
CA ALA A 289 3.53 -25.89 33.14
C ALA A 289 3.24 -24.76 32.15
N LEU A 290 3.45 -25.00 30.85
CA LEU A 290 3.14 -24.06 29.78
C LEU A 290 1.62 -23.85 29.61
N VAL A 291 0.84 -24.93 29.62
CA VAL A 291 -0.64 -24.88 29.54
C VAL A 291 -1.22 -24.09 30.72
N LYS A 292 -0.66 -24.22 31.93
CA LYS A 292 -1.11 -23.47 33.12
C LYS A 292 -0.99 -21.95 32.96
N LYS A 293 -0.05 -21.46 32.16
CA LYS A 293 0.14 -20.01 31.89
C LYS A 293 -0.82 -19.46 30.83
N LEU A 294 -1.31 -20.32 29.94
CA LEU A 294 -2.10 -19.91 28.78
C LEU A 294 -3.42 -19.17 29.12
N PRO A 295 -4.19 -19.53 30.17
CA PRO A 295 -5.40 -18.79 30.53
C PRO A 295 -5.15 -17.30 30.81
N ALA A 296 -4.10 -16.96 31.56
CA ALA A 296 -3.78 -15.57 31.88
C ALA A 296 -3.42 -14.75 30.61
N LEU A 297 -2.69 -15.36 29.66
CA LEU A 297 -2.37 -14.72 28.38
C LEU A 297 -3.61 -14.53 27.50
N LYS A 298 -4.55 -15.49 27.50
CA LYS A 298 -5.84 -15.34 26.81
C LYS A 298 -6.67 -14.20 27.40
N THR A 299 -6.73 -14.08 28.73
CA THR A 299 -7.38 -12.94 29.40
C THR A 299 -6.74 -11.62 29.02
N ALA A 300 -5.39 -11.53 29.03
CA ALA A 300 -4.67 -10.32 28.65
C ALA A 300 -4.93 -9.92 27.18
N LEU A 301 -4.95 -10.89 26.26
CA LEU A 301 -5.29 -10.64 24.86
C LEU A 301 -6.73 -10.11 24.72
N SER A 302 -7.71 -10.76 25.35
CA SER A 302 -9.12 -10.35 25.30
C SER A 302 -9.33 -8.92 25.85
N GLN A 303 -8.68 -8.58 26.96
CA GLN A 303 -8.71 -7.21 27.51
C GLN A 303 -8.09 -6.19 26.54
N ALA A 304 -6.95 -6.52 25.93
CA ALA A 304 -6.30 -5.64 24.97
C ALA A 304 -7.12 -5.47 23.68
N GLU A 305 -7.81 -6.53 23.23
CA GLU A 305 -8.71 -6.53 22.07
C GLU A 305 -9.94 -5.67 22.33
N SER A 306 -10.59 -5.81 23.49
CA SER A 306 -11.69 -4.94 23.92
C SER A 306 -11.28 -3.46 23.96
N ARG A 307 -10.08 -3.16 24.47
CA ARG A 307 -9.53 -1.79 24.47
C ARG A 307 -9.33 -1.27 23.05
N LEU A 308 -8.78 -2.10 22.15
CA LEU A 308 -8.57 -1.74 20.75
C LEU A 308 -9.90 -1.41 20.06
N GLU A 309 -10.92 -2.26 20.21
CA GLU A 309 -12.24 -2.04 19.61
C GLU A 309 -12.92 -0.78 20.14
N THR A 310 -12.85 -0.52 21.46
CA THR A 310 -13.34 0.73 22.05
C THR A 310 -12.65 1.95 21.45
N THR A 311 -11.32 1.92 21.29
CA THR A 311 -10.58 3.04 20.68
C THR A 311 -10.85 3.20 19.18
N LYS A 312 -11.11 2.12 18.43
CA LYS A 312 -11.54 2.18 17.03
C LYS A 312 -12.87 2.93 16.90
N LYS A 313 -13.88 2.51 17.67
CA LYS A 313 -15.20 3.17 17.70
C LYS A 313 -15.08 4.65 18.06
N ALA A 314 -14.23 5.00 19.02
CA ALA A 314 -14.00 6.39 19.39
C ALA A 314 -13.37 7.23 18.26
N VAL A 315 -12.43 6.65 17.49
CA VAL A 315 -11.88 7.30 16.30
C VAL A 315 -12.95 7.52 15.23
N ASP A 316 -13.80 6.51 14.98
CA ASP A 316 -14.84 6.60 13.96
C ASP A 316 -15.90 7.65 14.31
N VAL A 317 -16.29 7.73 15.60
CA VAL A 317 -17.18 8.79 16.11
C VAL A 317 -16.55 10.16 15.94
N ALA A 318 -15.29 10.34 16.34
CA ALA A 318 -14.58 11.61 16.21
C ALA A 318 -14.42 12.03 14.74
N LYS A 319 -14.17 11.07 13.83
CA LYS A 319 -14.10 11.31 12.39
C LYS A 319 -15.46 11.76 11.83
N LYS A 320 -16.55 11.05 12.15
CA LYS A 320 -17.91 11.44 11.72
C LYS A 320 -18.30 12.83 12.22
N ALA A 321 -17.93 13.16 13.46
CA ALA A 321 -18.15 14.50 14.01
C ALA A 321 -17.36 15.57 13.25
N MET A 322 -16.09 15.30 12.93
CA MET A 322 -15.23 16.20 12.15
C MET A 322 -15.76 16.40 10.72
N ASP A 323 -16.19 15.33 10.06
CA ASP A 323 -16.70 15.37 8.68
C ASP A 323 -18.02 16.14 8.58
N SER A 324 -18.86 16.07 9.61
CA SER A 324 -20.15 16.79 9.69
C SER A 324 -20.02 18.23 10.17
N ALA A 325 -18.85 18.66 10.67
CA ALA A 325 -18.69 19.97 11.30
C ALA A 325 -18.50 21.11 10.30
N SER A 326 -18.97 22.30 10.69
CA SER A 326 -18.67 23.56 10.01
C SER A 326 -17.17 23.88 10.06
N ALA A 327 -16.68 24.69 9.13
CA ALA A 327 -15.26 25.05 9.05
C ALA A 327 -14.71 25.63 10.36
N ALA A 328 -15.50 26.44 11.08
CA ALA A 328 -15.12 27.05 12.36
C ALA A 328 -14.85 26.01 13.47
N ASN A 329 -15.59 24.89 13.49
CA ASN A 329 -15.49 23.87 14.54
C ASN A 329 -14.51 22.73 14.21
N ARG A 330 -14.07 22.62 12.95
CA ARG A 330 -13.19 21.53 12.51
C ARG A 330 -11.83 21.53 13.19
N SER A 331 -11.29 22.68 13.60
CA SER A 331 -9.96 22.77 14.22
C SER A 331 -9.90 22.05 15.57
N ALA A 332 -10.87 22.29 16.45
CA ALA A 332 -10.99 21.62 17.74
C ALA A 332 -11.25 20.11 17.59
N LEU A 333 -12.17 19.73 16.68
CA LEU A 333 -12.47 18.33 16.40
C LEU A 333 -11.27 17.57 15.80
N ARG A 334 -10.43 18.25 15.02
CA ARG A 334 -9.18 17.68 14.50
C ARG A 334 -8.20 17.33 15.62
N ALA A 335 -8.12 18.14 16.67
CA ALA A 335 -7.27 17.87 17.83
C ALA A 335 -7.79 16.64 18.62
N ASP A 336 -9.09 16.56 18.88
CA ASP A 336 -9.71 15.38 19.52
C ASP A 336 -9.52 14.11 18.68
N HIS A 337 -9.84 14.15 17.38
CA HIS A 337 -9.62 13.03 16.46
C HIS A 337 -8.15 12.56 16.49
N LYS A 338 -7.18 13.49 16.49
CA LYS A 338 -5.75 13.16 16.59
C LYS A 338 -5.41 12.50 17.94
N ALA A 339 -6.00 12.94 19.05
CA ALA A 339 -5.82 12.32 20.36
C ALA A 339 -6.40 10.90 20.40
N LYS A 340 -7.62 10.69 19.87
CA LYS A 340 -8.23 9.35 19.74
C LYS A 340 -7.41 8.43 18.84
N LEU A 341 -6.84 8.95 17.75
CA LEU A 341 -5.97 8.19 16.87
C LEU A 341 -4.69 7.73 17.59
N ARG A 342 -4.06 8.58 18.40
CA ARG A 342 -2.91 8.19 19.25
C ARG A 342 -3.29 7.10 20.25
N ALA A 343 -4.46 7.22 20.89
CA ALA A 343 -4.96 6.20 21.81
C ALA A 343 -5.19 4.85 21.10
N LYS A 344 -5.76 4.86 19.89
CA LYS A 344 -5.90 3.67 19.03
C LYS A 344 -4.55 3.04 18.70
N ILE A 345 -3.54 3.83 18.33
CA ILE A 345 -2.18 3.34 18.05
C ILE A 345 -1.57 2.66 19.29
N GLN A 346 -1.72 3.28 20.46
CA GLN A 346 -1.23 2.70 21.72
C GLN A 346 -1.97 1.39 22.06
N ALA A 347 -3.30 1.37 21.93
CA ALA A 347 -4.10 0.16 22.16
C ALA A 347 -3.71 -0.96 21.19
N ALA A 348 -3.49 -0.65 19.90
CA ALA A 348 -3.02 -1.60 18.90
C ALA A 348 -1.64 -2.19 19.26
N SER A 349 -0.73 -1.36 19.79
CA SER A 349 0.57 -1.83 20.28
C SER A 349 0.44 -2.79 21.47
N VAL A 350 -0.42 -2.49 22.44
CA VAL A 350 -0.69 -3.37 23.60
C VAL A 350 -1.30 -4.68 23.15
N HIS A 351 -2.31 -4.63 22.28
CA HIS A 351 -2.93 -5.81 21.68
C HIS A 351 -1.90 -6.67 20.93
N TYR A 352 -1.05 -6.06 20.11
CA TYR A 352 0.02 -6.77 19.39
C TYR A 352 0.96 -7.52 20.34
N LYS A 353 1.41 -6.87 21.42
CA LYS A 353 2.28 -7.53 22.42
C LYS A 353 1.59 -8.70 23.11
N ALA A 354 0.32 -8.55 23.49
CA ALA A 354 -0.46 -9.63 24.11
C ALA A 354 -0.65 -10.81 23.14
N LEU A 355 -0.90 -10.52 21.85
CA LEU A 355 -1.02 -11.53 20.80
C LEU A 355 0.28 -12.32 20.64
N VAL A 356 1.42 -11.64 20.52
CA VAL A 356 2.76 -12.26 20.42
C VAL A 356 3.03 -13.15 21.64
N ALA A 357 2.75 -12.66 22.86
CA ALA A 357 2.99 -13.41 24.08
C ALA A 357 2.16 -14.70 24.15
N LYS A 358 0.87 -14.63 23.81
CA LYS A 358 -0.01 -15.81 23.69
C LYS A 358 0.52 -16.77 22.62
N GLY A 359 0.81 -16.28 21.41
CA GLY A 359 1.22 -17.13 20.30
C GLY A 359 2.52 -17.86 20.57
N ARG A 360 3.53 -17.20 21.18
CA ARG A 360 4.76 -17.88 21.62
C ARG A 360 4.46 -19.03 22.57
N GLN A 361 3.63 -18.78 23.57
CA GLN A 361 3.23 -19.79 24.55
C GLN A 361 2.53 -20.99 23.88
N GLU A 362 1.66 -20.75 22.90
CA GLU A 362 0.99 -21.79 22.12
C GLU A 362 1.96 -22.58 21.24
N ARG A 363 2.95 -21.91 20.63
CA ARG A 363 3.98 -22.58 19.82
C ARG A 363 4.87 -23.47 20.66
N ASP A 364 5.27 -23.02 21.84
CA ASP A 364 6.05 -23.83 22.78
C ASP A 364 5.28 -25.08 23.22
N ILE A 365 3.96 -24.98 23.43
CA ILE A 365 3.09 -26.13 23.71
C ILE A 365 3.07 -27.11 22.53
N ILE A 366 2.89 -26.61 21.30
CA ILE A 366 2.83 -27.44 20.08
C ILE A 366 4.14 -28.21 19.86
N LYS A 367 5.30 -27.62 20.15
CA LYS A 367 6.61 -28.27 20.06
C LYS A 367 6.78 -29.50 20.96
N LEU A 368 5.86 -29.72 21.90
CA LEU A 368 5.85 -30.87 22.81
C LEU A 368 4.82 -31.93 22.40
N ARG A 369 4.07 -31.73 21.29
CA ARG A 369 3.00 -32.63 20.81
C ARG A 369 3.22 -33.03 19.35
N GLN A 370 3.41 -34.33 19.10
CA GLN A 370 3.70 -34.85 17.77
C GLN A 370 2.61 -34.52 16.73
N THR A 371 1.33 -34.70 17.09
CA THR A 371 0.20 -34.52 16.16
C THR A 371 0.09 -33.10 15.63
N ASP A 372 0.30 -32.11 16.49
CA ASP A 372 0.14 -30.70 16.15
C ASP A 372 1.36 -30.19 15.36
N LEU A 373 2.52 -30.80 15.60
CA LEU A 373 3.79 -30.41 15.01
C LEU A 373 3.87 -30.75 13.52
N ALA A 374 3.41 -31.94 13.10
CA ALA A 374 3.42 -32.35 11.71
C ALA A 374 2.56 -31.41 10.82
N ALA A 375 1.38 -31.01 11.31
CA ALA A 375 0.53 -30.04 10.62
C ALA A 375 1.22 -28.67 10.50
N LEU A 376 1.84 -28.20 11.59
CA LEU A 376 2.56 -26.92 11.60
C LEU A 376 3.76 -26.90 10.64
N ILE A 377 4.54 -27.98 10.58
CA ILE A 377 5.66 -28.17 9.66
C ILE A 377 5.17 -28.03 8.20
N LYS A 378 4.10 -28.76 7.86
CA LYS A 378 3.50 -28.72 6.51
C LYS A 378 3.04 -27.31 6.13
N ASP A 379 2.38 -26.60 7.05
CA ASP A 379 1.96 -25.22 6.79
C ASP A 379 3.17 -24.30 6.57
N LEU A 380 4.21 -24.44 7.39
CA LEU A 380 5.40 -23.59 7.30
C LEU A 380 6.19 -23.82 5.99
N GLU A 381 6.23 -25.06 5.50
CA GLU A 381 6.74 -25.38 4.16
C GLU A 381 5.93 -24.70 3.06
N ALA A 382 4.59 -24.69 3.20
CA ALA A 382 3.72 -24.00 2.26
C ALA A 382 3.96 -22.48 2.25
N ASP A 383 4.22 -21.87 3.40
CA ASP A 383 4.57 -20.43 3.48
C ASP A 383 5.92 -20.11 2.86
N ILE A 384 6.92 -20.96 3.11
CA ILE A 384 8.25 -20.84 2.51
C ILE A 384 8.13 -20.90 0.98
N LYS A 385 7.33 -21.84 0.47
CA LYS A 385 7.02 -21.92 -0.96
C LYS A 385 6.30 -20.66 -1.44
N GLN A 386 5.29 -20.18 -0.71
CA GLN A 386 4.53 -19.00 -1.10
C GLN A 386 5.40 -17.73 -1.17
N MET A 387 6.33 -17.55 -0.25
CA MET A 387 7.29 -16.43 -0.30
C MET A 387 8.22 -16.52 -1.52
N ALA A 388 8.64 -17.73 -1.90
CA ALA A 388 9.38 -17.94 -3.15
C ALA A 388 8.53 -17.59 -4.37
N ASP A 389 7.25 -18.00 -4.38
CA ASP A 389 6.31 -17.67 -5.46
C ASP A 389 6.06 -16.16 -5.54
N TYR A 390 5.95 -15.44 -4.42
CA TYR A 390 5.87 -13.97 -4.40
C TYR A 390 7.13 -13.29 -4.94
N ARG A 391 8.32 -13.81 -4.59
CA ARG A 391 9.58 -13.29 -5.12
C ARG A 391 9.64 -13.46 -6.63
N ALA A 392 9.21 -14.62 -7.15
CA ALA A 392 9.13 -14.85 -8.59
C ALA A 392 8.12 -13.90 -9.26
N ALA A 393 6.93 -13.75 -8.67
CA ALA A 393 5.91 -12.82 -9.15
C ALA A 393 6.40 -11.36 -9.19
N ALA A 394 7.20 -10.95 -8.19
CA ALA A 394 7.79 -9.61 -8.15
C ALA A 394 8.78 -9.34 -9.29
N VAL A 395 9.54 -10.36 -9.70
CA VAL A 395 10.45 -10.28 -10.85
C VAL A 395 9.68 -10.25 -12.18
N ALA A 396 8.52 -10.90 -12.23
CA ALA A 396 7.65 -10.93 -13.41
C ALA A 396 6.73 -9.70 -13.53
N MET A 397 6.82 -8.73 -12.62
CA MET A 397 6.00 -7.51 -12.66
C MET A 397 6.28 -6.72 -13.95
N LYS A 398 5.21 -6.37 -14.65
CA LYS A 398 5.28 -5.55 -15.87
C LYS A 398 5.15 -4.08 -15.50
N VAL A 399 5.94 -3.25 -16.18
CA VAL A 399 5.81 -1.79 -16.14
C VAL A 399 4.61 -1.41 -17.03
N PRO A 400 3.58 -0.74 -16.49
CA PRO A 400 2.53 -0.16 -17.32
C PRO A 400 3.13 0.85 -18.30
N LYS A 401 2.66 0.87 -19.54
CA LYS A 401 3.09 1.88 -20.52
C LYS A 401 2.35 3.19 -20.28
N ALA A 402 3.02 4.33 -20.44
CA ALA A 402 2.37 5.63 -20.35
C ALA A 402 1.44 5.91 -21.54
N GLU A 403 1.81 5.45 -22.75
CA GLU A 403 1.04 5.57 -24.00
C GLU A 403 1.13 4.32 -24.88
#